data_AF-A0A661JI70-F1
#
_entry.id   AF-A0A661JI70-F1
#
_cell.length_a   1.000
_cell.length_b   1.000
_cell.length_c   1.000
_cell.angle_alpha   90.00
_cell.angle_beta   90.00
_cell.angle_gamma   90.00
#
_symmetry.space_group_name_H-M   'P 1'
#
loop_
_entity.id
_entity.type
_entity.pdbx_description
1 polymer ?
#
loop_
_entity_poly.entity_id
_entity_poly.type
_entity_poly.pdbx_seq_one_letter_code
_entity_poly.pdbx_strand_id
1 'polypeptide(L)'
;MKQISRRCVNANQRMIYEAIRHPDIIKVLDQQERKDRAGGRVWRDPYREADGRYGYKLFLTLAKRIGLIIPKRGAGARFVLNDKLLRYLVMSVIRPGERVSYETFKDLVFAHYGIALDDEKIARACEWCGTSRLTTLGGNSDRWVMEMLDAAGVLVRLSDSCSLVVNPFDGEGKAS
;
A
#
# COMPACT_ATOMS: atom_id res chain seq x y z
N MET A 1 -9.99 -0.22 -13.88
CA MET A 1 -9.13 0.09 -12.72
C MET A 1 -9.88 0.28 -11.38
N LYS A 2 -10.90 1.16 -11.26
CA LYS A 2 -11.58 1.44 -9.96
C LYS A 2 -12.12 0.19 -9.23
N GLN A 3 -12.76 -0.73 -9.96
CA GLN A 3 -13.32 -1.96 -9.39
C GLN A 3 -12.24 -2.92 -8.88
N ILE A 4 -11.12 -3.02 -9.59
CA ILE A 4 -9.95 -3.84 -9.21
C ILE A 4 -9.35 -3.30 -7.91
N SER A 5 -9.07 -1.99 -7.86
CA SER A 5 -8.54 -1.33 -6.67
C SER A 5 -9.45 -1.52 -5.44
N ARG A 6 -10.79 -1.46 -5.62
CA ARG A 6 -11.75 -1.80 -4.56
C ARG A 6 -11.63 -3.25 -4.08
N ARG A 7 -11.43 -4.20 -5.01
CA ARG A 7 -11.22 -5.61 -4.66
C ARG A 7 -9.92 -5.82 -3.89
N CYS A 8 -8.83 -5.17 -4.28
CA CYS A 8 -7.56 -5.25 -3.56
C CYS A 8 -7.70 -4.72 -2.12
N VAL A 9 -8.43 -3.62 -1.90
CA VAL A 9 -8.72 -3.11 -0.55
C VAL A 9 -9.52 -4.13 0.27
N ASN A 10 -10.50 -4.81 -0.34
CA ASN A 10 -11.27 -5.85 0.35
C ASN A 10 -10.43 -7.11 0.64
N ALA A 11 -9.56 -7.51 -0.29
CA ALA A 11 -8.65 -8.64 -0.11
C ALA A 11 -7.67 -8.39 1.05
N ASN A 12 -7.09 -7.19 1.15
CA ASN A 12 -6.24 -6.81 2.28
C ASN A 12 -7.01 -6.82 3.61
N GLN A 13 -8.23 -6.27 3.66
CA GLN A 13 -9.04 -6.32 4.88
C GLN A 13 -9.33 -7.76 5.32
N ARG A 14 -9.69 -8.62 4.36
CA ARG A 14 -9.95 -10.04 4.61
C ARG A 14 -8.71 -10.76 5.10
N MET A 15 -7.57 -10.57 4.44
CA MET A 15 -6.29 -11.15 4.85
C MET A 15 -5.93 -10.76 6.29
N ILE A 16 -6.06 -9.49 6.66
CA ILE A 16 -5.79 -9.04 8.03
C ILE A 16 -6.77 -9.67 9.03
N TYR A 17 -8.06 -9.73 8.67
CA TYR A 17 -9.11 -10.31 9.51
C TYR A 17 -8.89 -11.82 9.75
N GLU A 18 -8.47 -12.56 8.72
CA GLU A 18 -8.16 -13.99 8.79
C GLU A 18 -6.85 -14.24 9.53
N ALA A 19 -5.81 -13.42 9.32
CA ALA A 19 -4.51 -13.58 9.96
C ALA A 19 -4.58 -13.50 11.49
N ILE A 20 -5.41 -12.59 12.03
CA ILE A 20 -5.60 -12.49 13.49
C ILE A 20 -6.43 -13.64 14.06
N ARG A 21 -7.07 -14.45 13.22
CA ARG A 21 -7.86 -15.65 13.57
C ARG A 21 -7.09 -16.93 13.29
N HIS A 22 -5.76 -16.86 13.34
CA HIS A 22 -4.92 -18.04 13.22
C HIS A 22 -5.28 -19.06 14.33
N PRO A 23 -5.32 -20.37 14.04
CA PRO A 23 -5.70 -21.40 15.02
C PRO A 23 -4.90 -21.33 16.33
N ASP A 24 -3.63 -20.97 16.26
CA ASP A 24 -2.79 -20.87 17.46
C ASP A 24 -3.11 -19.66 18.33
N ILE A 25 -3.57 -18.55 17.74
CA ILE A 25 -4.08 -17.40 18.50
C ILE A 25 -5.38 -17.81 19.20
N ILE A 26 -6.29 -18.48 18.48
CA ILE A 26 -7.56 -18.95 19.04
C ILE A 26 -7.33 -19.86 20.24
N LYS A 27 -6.43 -20.85 20.13
CA LYS A 27 -6.09 -21.75 21.24
C LYS A 27 -5.62 -21.00 22.49
N VAL A 28 -4.78 -19.98 22.32
CA VAL A 28 -4.28 -19.16 23.44
C VAL A 28 -5.42 -18.36 24.08
N LEU A 29 -6.32 -17.78 23.26
CA LEU A 29 -7.47 -17.04 23.76
C LEU A 29 -8.47 -17.93 24.49
N ASP A 30 -8.75 -19.14 23.99
CA ASP A 30 -9.63 -20.10 24.66
C ASP A 30 -9.08 -20.51 26.04
N GLN A 31 -7.76 -20.72 26.13
CA GLN A 31 -7.09 -21.01 27.39
C GLN A 31 -7.18 -19.83 28.37
N GLN A 32 -6.99 -18.61 27.87
CA GLN A 32 -7.09 -17.40 28.68
C GLN A 32 -8.52 -17.17 29.18
N GLU A 33 -9.53 -17.37 28.32
CA GLU A 33 -10.94 -17.25 28.69
C GLU A 33 -11.30 -18.22 29.82
N ARG A 34 -10.89 -19.48 29.70
CA ARG A 34 -11.10 -20.48 30.76
C ARG A 34 -10.45 -20.06 32.08
N LYS A 35 -9.23 -19.53 32.04
CA LYS A 35 -8.51 -19.04 33.24
C LYS A 35 -9.20 -17.84 33.87
N ASP A 36 -9.64 -16.88 33.07
CA ASP A 36 -10.32 -15.68 33.57
C ASP A 36 -11.65 -16.03 34.23
N ARG A 37 -12.44 -16.90 33.59
CA ARG A 37 -13.70 -17.40 34.17
C ARG A 37 -13.47 -18.17 35.46
N ALA A 38 -12.48 -19.06 35.51
CA ALA A 38 -12.13 -19.81 36.72
C ALA A 38 -11.64 -18.90 37.86
N GLY A 39 -10.94 -17.81 37.52
CA GLY A 39 -10.49 -16.79 38.47
C GLY A 39 -11.52 -15.71 38.82
N GLY A 40 -12.78 -15.86 38.39
CA GLY A 40 -13.85 -14.89 38.65
C GLY A 40 -13.71 -13.54 37.93
N ARG A 41 -12.84 -13.45 36.91
CA ARG A 41 -12.65 -12.25 36.10
C ARG A 41 -13.65 -12.21 34.94
N VAL A 42 -14.08 -11.01 34.58
CA VAL A 42 -14.92 -10.79 33.39
C VAL A 42 -14.06 -10.95 32.14
N TRP A 43 -14.36 -11.96 31.34
CA TRP A 43 -13.74 -12.14 30.03
C TRP A 43 -14.11 -10.98 29.08
N ARG A 44 -13.10 -10.38 28.45
CA ARG A 44 -13.26 -9.37 27.41
C ARG A 44 -12.70 -9.91 26.11
N ASP A 45 -13.59 -10.28 25.20
CA ASP A 45 -13.21 -10.81 23.89
C ASP A 45 -12.31 -9.82 23.11
N PRO A 46 -11.02 -10.15 22.90
CA PRO A 46 -10.09 -9.28 22.18
C PRO A 46 -10.50 -9.03 20.72
N TYR A 47 -11.28 -9.93 20.11
CA TYR A 47 -11.74 -9.74 18.74
C TYR A 47 -12.72 -8.57 18.61
N ARG A 48 -13.45 -8.22 19.68
CA ARG A 48 -14.30 -7.02 19.67
C ARG A 48 -13.50 -5.75 19.45
N GLU A 49 -12.32 -5.66 20.06
CA GLU A 49 -11.42 -4.51 19.87
C GLU A 49 -10.68 -4.60 18.53
N ALA A 50 -10.25 -5.81 18.15
CA ALA A 50 -9.60 -6.07 16.88
C ALA A 50 -10.48 -5.70 15.67
N ASP A 51 -11.75 -6.07 15.68
CA ASP A 51 -12.69 -5.81 14.59
C ASP A 51 -13.29 -4.39 14.63
N GLY A 52 -13.23 -3.73 15.80
CA GLY A 52 -13.79 -2.40 16.02
C GLY A 52 -12.80 -1.26 15.78
N ARG A 53 -11.54 -1.42 16.21
CA ARG A 53 -10.54 -0.36 16.22
C ARG A 53 -9.19 -0.77 15.63
N TYR A 54 -8.79 -2.03 15.84
CA TYR A 54 -7.50 -2.54 15.34
C TYR A 54 -7.66 -3.35 14.05
N GLY A 55 -6.75 -4.31 13.81
CA GLY A 55 -6.75 -5.17 12.64
C GLY A 55 -6.98 -4.39 11.34
N TYR A 56 -7.99 -4.81 10.57
CA TYR A 56 -8.31 -4.18 9.29
C TYR A 56 -8.90 -2.77 9.43
N LYS A 57 -9.51 -2.42 10.59
CA LYS A 57 -10.02 -1.07 10.85
C LYS A 57 -8.89 -0.07 11.05
N LEU A 58 -7.83 -0.46 11.76
CA LEU A 58 -6.63 0.37 11.89
C LEU A 58 -5.99 0.62 10.52
N PHE A 59 -5.81 -0.44 9.73
CA PHE A 59 -5.32 -0.34 8.36
C PHE A 59 -6.14 0.67 7.54
N LEU A 60 -7.48 0.52 7.50
CA LEU A 60 -8.35 1.45 6.78
C LEU A 60 -8.24 2.89 7.30
N THR A 61 -8.14 3.07 8.62
CA THR A 61 -8.06 4.38 9.26
C THR A 61 -6.77 5.10 8.87
N LEU A 62 -5.63 4.41 8.99
CA LEU A 62 -4.32 4.94 8.60
C LEU A 62 -4.25 5.21 7.09
N ALA A 63 -4.67 4.25 6.26
CA ALA A 63 -4.64 4.38 4.81
C ALA A 63 -5.53 5.54 4.31
N LYS A 64 -6.70 5.75 4.91
CA LYS A 64 -7.55 6.92 4.60
C LYS A 64 -6.94 8.23 5.09
N ARG A 65 -6.30 8.22 6.26
CA ARG A 65 -5.67 9.42 6.85
C ARG A 65 -4.50 9.91 5.99
N ILE A 66 -3.68 9.00 5.48
CA ILE A 66 -2.55 9.34 4.58
C ILE A 66 -2.99 9.61 3.13
N GLY A 67 -4.27 9.37 2.80
CA GLY A 67 -4.80 9.59 1.45
C GLY A 67 -4.55 8.46 0.46
N LEU A 68 -4.13 7.28 0.94
CA LEU A 68 -3.92 6.07 0.14
C LEU A 68 -5.25 5.40 -0.24
N ILE A 69 -6.30 5.55 0.59
CA ILE A 69 -7.64 5.02 0.32
C ILE A 69 -8.68 6.15 0.24
N ILE A 70 -9.52 6.10 -0.79
CA ILE A 70 -10.72 6.95 -0.94
C ILE A 70 -11.99 6.10 -1.13
N PRO A 71 -13.20 6.64 -0.84
CA PRO A 71 -13.45 7.91 -0.16
C PRO A 71 -13.11 7.85 1.34
N LYS A 72 -12.90 9.01 1.97
CA LYS A 72 -12.64 9.09 3.43
C LYS A 72 -13.84 8.56 4.23
N ARG A 73 -15.07 8.87 3.78
CA ARG A 73 -16.34 8.40 4.34
C ARG A 73 -17.20 7.74 3.25
N GLY A 74 -18.05 6.80 3.64
CA GLY A 74 -18.95 6.09 2.72
C GLY A 74 -18.34 4.84 2.07
N ALA A 75 -19.11 4.25 1.15
CA ALA A 75 -18.80 2.99 0.48
C ALA A 75 -17.80 3.17 -0.69
N GLY A 76 -17.25 2.04 -1.16
CA GLY A 76 -16.38 2.03 -2.34
C GLY A 76 -14.93 2.41 -2.06
N ALA A 77 -14.42 2.02 -0.89
CA ALA A 77 -13.02 2.15 -0.50
C ALA A 77 -12.10 1.52 -1.56
N ARG A 78 -11.14 2.28 -2.06
CA ARG A 78 -10.21 1.89 -3.13
C ARG A 78 -8.88 2.61 -2.95
N PHE A 79 -7.80 1.95 -3.32
CA PHE A 79 -6.49 2.56 -3.41
C PHE A 79 -6.43 3.64 -4.48
N VAL A 80 -5.70 4.71 -4.17
CA VAL A 80 -5.32 5.78 -5.10
C VAL A 80 -3.90 6.21 -4.83
N LEU A 81 -3.20 6.62 -5.89
CA LEU A 81 -1.95 7.35 -5.80
C LEU A 81 -2.25 8.82 -6.07
N ASN A 82 -1.82 9.68 -5.18
CA ASN A 82 -1.93 11.13 -5.33
C ASN A 82 -0.53 11.75 -5.36
N ASP A 83 -0.41 13.01 -5.78
CA ASP A 83 0.87 13.73 -5.88
C ASP A 83 1.67 13.67 -4.57
N LYS A 84 1.02 13.88 -3.42
CA LYS A 84 1.70 13.82 -2.11
C LYS A 84 2.30 12.43 -1.82
N LEU A 85 1.56 11.35 -2.10
CA LEU A 85 2.04 9.98 -1.94
C LEU A 85 3.15 9.67 -2.95
N LEU A 86 3.04 10.15 -4.19
CA LEU A 86 4.06 9.95 -5.20
C LEU A 86 5.38 10.60 -4.79
N ARG A 87 5.35 11.86 -4.34
CA ARG A 87 6.53 12.56 -3.80
C ARG A 87 7.12 11.84 -2.59
N TYR A 88 6.27 11.34 -1.69
CA TYR A 88 6.73 10.53 -0.56
C TYR A 88 7.48 9.29 -1.02
N LEU A 89 6.95 8.54 -2.01
CA LEU A 89 7.61 7.35 -2.55
C LEU A 89 8.97 7.70 -3.17
N VAL A 90 9.06 8.79 -3.93
CA VAL A 90 10.33 9.27 -4.49
C VAL A 90 11.34 9.56 -3.39
N MET A 91 10.94 10.34 -2.38
CA MET A 91 11.82 10.72 -1.27
C MET A 91 12.24 9.55 -0.39
N SER A 92 11.43 8.50 -0.31
CA SER A 92 11.67 7.38 0.61
C SER A 92 12.53 6.28 0.00
N VAL A 93 12.56 6.16 -1.33
CA VAL A 93 13.34 5.11 -2.02
C VAL A 93 14.56 5.63 -2.77
N ILE A 94 14.66 6.94 -2.99
CA ILE A 94 15.81 7.58 -3.66
C ILE A 94 16.46 8.52 -2.64
N ARG A 95 17.78 8.45 -2.47
CA ARG A 95 18.48 9.33 -1.51
C ARG A 95 18.43 10.79 -1.97
N PRO A 96 18.54 11.78 -1.06
CA PRO A 96 18.60 13.19 -1.44
C PRO A 96 19.69 13.45 -2.49
N GLY A 97 19.35 14.19 -3.54
CA GLY A 97 20.24 14.56 -4.65
C GLY A 97 20.52 13.44 -5.65
N GLU A 98 20.10 12.20 -5.36
CA GLU A 98 20.25 11.08 -6.27
C GLU A 98 19.11 11.01 -7.30
N ARG A 99 19.39 10.30 -8.38
CA ARG A 99 18.44 9.99 -9.45
C ARG A 99 18.60 8.54 -9.90
N VAL A 100 17.50 7.91 -10.24
CA VAL A 100 17.47 6.53 -10.75
C VAL A 100 16.66 6.46 -12.03
N SER A 101 16.80 5.38 -12.79
CA SER A 101 15.93 5.16 -13.95
C SER A 101 14.48 4.96 -13.50
N TYR A 102 13.52 5.29 -14.37
CA TYR A 102 12.10 5.05 -14.10
C TYR A 102 11.80 3.57 -13.77
N GLU A 103 12.45 2.63 -14.47
CA GLU A 103 12.33 1.19 -14.18
C GLU A 103 12.85 0.86 -12.78
N THR A 104 14.04 1.36 -12.42
CA THR A 104 14.61 1.18 -11.08
C THR A 104 13.70 1.77 -10.01
N PHE A 105 13.11 2.94 -10.25
CA PHE A 105 12.16 3.54 -9.31
C PHE A 105 10.94 2.64 -9.06
N LYS A 106 10.33 2.07 -10.12
CA LYS A 106 9.21 1.13 -9.97
C LYS A 106 9.60 -0.09 -9.14
N ASP A 107 10.77 -0.65 -9.41
CA ASP A 107 11.26 -1.84 -8.71
C ASP A 107 11.55 -1.55 -7.23
N LEU A 108 12.15 -0.39 -6.93
CA LEU A 108 12.36 0.05 -5.55
C LEU A 108 11.03 0.24 -4.81
N VAL A 109 10.05 0.93 -5.41
CA VAL A 109 8.73 1.11 -4.81
C VAL A 109 8.04 -0.23 -4.53
N PHE A 110 8.12 -1.17 -5.48
CA PHE A 110 7.55 -2.50 -5.30
C PHE A 110 8.28 -3.29 -4.20
N ALA A 111 9.62 -3.27 -4.17
CA ALA A 111 10.41 -3.97 -3.17
C ALA A 111 10.21 -3.43 -1.75
N HIS A 112 10.15 -2.11 -1.60
CA HIS A 112 10.01 -1.46 -0.29
C HIS A 112 8.58 -1.46 0.26
N TYR A 113 7.57 -1.30 -0.60
CA TYR A 113 6.18 -1.10 -0.17
C TYR A 113 5.18 -2.12 -0.71
N GLY A 114 5.59 -3.00 -1.63
CA GLY A 114 4.67 -3.90 -2.33
C GLY A 114 3.70 -3.16 -3.27
N ILE A 115 4.00 -1.91 -3.64
CA ILE A 115 3.14 -1.10 -4.52
C ILE A 115 3.50 -1.35 -5.97
N ALA A 116 2.56 -1.90 -6.74
CA ALA A 116 2.71 -2.14 -8.17
C ALA A 116 2.35 -0.88 -8.99
N LEU A 117 3.27 -0.41 -9.83
CA LEU A 117 3.10 0.78 -10.67
C LEU A 117 3.04 0.47 -12.18
N ASP A 118 3.44 -0.72 -12.60
CA ASP A 118 3.38 -1.20 -13.99
C ASP A 118 2.31 -2.27 -14.19
N ASP A 119 1.96 -2.49 -15.46
CA ASP A 119 0.92 -3.44 -15.87
C ASP A 119 1.20 -4.88 -15.40
N GLU A 120 2.45 -5.33 -15.44
CA GLU A 120 2.83 -6.70 -15.07
C GLU A 120 2.63 -6.94 -13.57
N LYS A 121 3.20 -6.08 -12.73
CA LYS A 121 3.08 -6.17 -11.28
C LYS A 121 1.64 -5.96 -10.83
N ILE A 122 0.87 -5.09 -11.50
CA ILE A 122 -0.55 -4.93 -11.18
C ILE A 122 -1.35 -6.19 -11.56
N ALA A 123 -1.06 -6.81 -12.71
CA ALA A 123 -1.70 -8.07 -13.10
C ALA A 123 -1.44 -9.16 -12.05
N ARG A 124 -0.20 -9.29 -11.56
CA ARG A 124 0.17 -10.20 -10.47
C ARG A 124 -0.57 -9.87 -9.16
N ALA A 125 -0.67 -8.60 -8.80
CA ALA A 125 -1.43 -8.18 -7.61
C ALA A 125 -2.92 -8.54 -7.72
N CYS A 126 -3.49 -8.52 -8.93
CA CYS A 126 -4.88 -8.94 -9.16
C CYS A 126 -5.08 -10.44 -8.91
N GLU A 127 -4.15 -11.27 -9.39
CA GLU A 127 -4.16 -12.72 -9.16
C GLU A 127 -4.12 -13.03 -7.66
N TRP A 128 -3.21 -12.37 -6.92
CA TRP A 128 -3.13 -12.50 -5.46
C TRP A 128 -4.42 -12.09 -4.74
N CYS A 129 -5.14 -11.10 -5.27
CA CYS A 129 -6.42 -10.67 -4.73
C CYS A 129 -7.61 -11.54 -5.21
N GLY A 130 -7.35 -12.70 -5.84
CA GLY A 130 -8.38 -13.64 -6.29
C GLY A 130 -9.18 -13.12 -7.49
N THR A 131 -8.62 -12.22 -8.29
CA THR A 131 -9.21 -11.74 -9.55
C THR A 131 -8.49 -12.37 -10.74
N SER A 132 -9.19 -12.59 -11.85
CA SER A 132 -8.59 -13.04 -13.09
C SER A 132 -7.46 -12.09 -13.53
N ARG A 133 -6.37 -12.66 -14.05
CA ARG A 133 -5.26 -11.88 -14.59
C ARG A 133 -5.80 -10.89 -15.61
N LEU A 134 -5.54 -9.60 -15.38
CA LEU A 134 -5.81 -8.59 -16.39
C LEU A 134 -4.80 -8.82 -17.50
N THR A 135 -5.28 -9.15 -18.70
CA THR A 135 -4.43 -9.49 -19.84
C THR A 135 -3.68 -8.27 -20.38
N THR A 136 -4.08 -7.05 -20.03
CA THR A 136 -3.27 -5.82 -19.97
C THR A 136 -4.16 -4.72 -19.36
N LEU A 137 -3.61 -3.76 -18.62
CA LEU A 137 -4.36 -2.55 -18.21
C LEU A 137 -4.47 -1.53 -19.34
N GLY A 138 -4.36 -2.00 -20.59
CA GLY A 138 -4.25 -1.18 -21.78
C GLY A 138 -2.88 -0.50 -21.93
N GLY A 139 -1.82 -0.95 -21.23
CA GLY A 139 -0.46 -0.43 -21.39
C GLY A 139 -0.26 1.02 -20.92
N ASN A 140 -1.22 1.57 -20.18
CA ASN A 140 -1.28 2.99 -19.86
C ASN A 140 -0.79 3.32 -18.45
N SER A 141 -0.46 2.32 -17.62
CA SER A 141 0.03 2.58 -16.25
C SER A 141 1.31 3.39 -16.26
N ASP A 142 2.30 2.98 -17.06
CA ASP A 142 3.58 3.67 -17.15
C ASP A 142 3.43 5.12 -17.62
N ARG A 143 2.62 5.34 -18.66
CA ARG A 143 2.32 6.70 -19.14
C ARG A 143 1.71 7.55 -18.03
N TRP A 144 0.72 7.03 -17.32
CA TRP A 144 0.06 7.75 -16.23
C TRP A 144 1.01 8.05 -15.05
N VAL A 145 1.87 7.10 -14.64
CA VAL A 145 2.84 7.33 -13.56
C VAL A 145 3.87 8.37 -14.00
N MET A 146 4.40 8.28 -15.23
CA MET A 146 5.33 9.27 -15.77
C MET A 146 4.71 10.67 -15.82
N GLU A 147 3.46 10.81 -16.29
CA GLU A 147 2.74 12.09 -16.28
C GLU A 147 2.61 12.65 -14.85
N MET A 148 2.35 11.82 -13.85
CA MET A 148 2.29 12.28 -12.46
C MET A 148 3.66 12.68 -11.91
N LEU A 149 4.73 11.96 -12.25
CA LEU A 149 6.11 12.30 -11.85
C LEU A 149 6.55 13.63 -12.48
N ASP A 150 6.19 13.84 -13.74
CA ASP A 150 6.45 15.08 -14.48
C ASP A 150 5.70 16.27 -13.86
N ALA A 151 4.40 16.09 -13.60
CA ALA A 151 3.58 17.09 -12.91
C ALA A 151 4.06 17.39 -11.48
N ALA A 152 4.70 16.41 -10.81
CA ALA A 152 5.30 16.58 -9.50
C ALA A 152 6.70 17.24 -9.54
N GLY A 153 7.26 17.48 -10.73
CA GLY A 153 8.58 18.11 -10.92
C GLY A 153 9.76 17.19 -10.58
N VAL A 154 9.55 15.87 -10.56
CA VAL A 154 10.56 14.86 -10.16
C VAL A 154 10.95 13.92 -11.30
N LEU A 155 10.46 14.17 -12.51
CA LEU A 155 10.84 13.45 -13.72
C LEU A 155 11.84 14.27 -14.54
N VAL A 156 12.88 13.63 -15.05
CA VAL A 156 13.81 14.18 -16.03
C VAL A 156 13.76 13.31 -17.29
N ARG A 157 13.25 13.87 -18.39
CA ARG A 157 13.19 13.18 -19.68
C ARG A 157 14.52 13.36 -20.42
N LEU A 158 15.21 12.26 -20.72
CA LEU A 158 16.42 12.25 -21.53
C LEU A 158 16.10 11.98 -23.02
N SER A 159 15.08 11.15 -23.27
CA SER A 159 14.48 10.87 -24.59
C SER A 159 13.10 10.21 -24.40
N ASP A 160 12.39 9.93 -25.50
CA ASP A 160 11.07 9.26 -25.47
C ASP A 160 11.09 7.90 -24.76
N SER A 161 12.26 7.25 -24.70
CA SER A 161 12.42 5.91 -24.11
C SER A 161 13.26 5.90 -22.82
N CYS A 162 13.80 7.05 -22.39
CA CYS A 162 14.68 7.12 -21.23
C CYS A 162 14.28 8.29 -20.33
N SER A 163 13.76 7.96 -19.15
CA SER A 163 13.40 8.93 -18.12
C SER A 163 14.06 8.57 -16.79
N LEU A 164 14.49 9.60 -16.06
CA LEU A 164 15.02 9.49 -14.71
C LEU A 164 14.02 10.07 -13.71
N VAL A 165 14.02 9.50 -12.51
CA VAL A 165 13.29 10.04 -11.35
C VAL A 165 14.31 10.58 -10.37
N VAL A 166 14.13 11.84 -9.96
CA VAL A 166 15.07 12.57 -9.09
C VAL A 166 14.44 12.85 -7.74
N ASN A 167 15.21 12.65 -6.67
CA ASN A 167 14.85 13.21 -5.38
C ASN A 167 15.30 14.68 -5.34
N PRO A 168 14.37 15.66 -5.25
CA PRO A 168 14.68 17.07 -5.42
C PRO A 168 15.36 17.73 -4.21
N PHE A 169 15.57 17.00 -3.10
CA PHE A 169 16.25 17.54 -1.93
C PHE A 169 17.75 17.50 -2.12
N ASP A 170 18.43 18.63 -1.88
CA ASP A 170 19.88 18.68 -1.93
C ASP A 170 20.46 17.79 -0.83
N GLY A 171 21.34 16.86 -1.22
CA GLY A 171 22.19 16.15 -0.29
C GLY A 171 23.24 17.10 0.26
N GLU A 172 22.85 18.06 1.11
CA GLU A 172 23.82 18.89 1.83
C GLU A 172 24.62 18.02 2.81
N GLY A 173 25.74 17.54 2.27
CA GLY A 173 26.80 16.80 2.92
C GLY A 173 28.10 16.90 2.12
N LYS A 174 28.33 18.04 1.45
CA LYS A 174 29.68 18.47 1.07
C LYS A 174 30.04 19.64 1.98
N ALA A 175 30.61 19.31 3.14
CA ALA A 175 31.41 20.26 3.90
C ALA A 175 32.62 20.63 3.02
N SER A 176 32.66 21.88 2.56
CA SER A 176 33.89 22.54 2.15
C SER A 176 34.84 22.69 3.33
#